data_AF-A0A7C4T9W1-F1
#
_entry.id   AF-A0A7C4T9W1-F1
#
_cell.length_a   1.000
_cell.length_b   1.000
_cell.length_c   1.000
_cell.angle_alpha   90.00
_cell.angle_beta   90.00
_cell.angle_gamma   90.00
#
_symmetry.space_group_name_H-M   'P 1'
#
loop_
_entity.id
_entity.type
_entity.pdbx_description
1 polymer ?
#
loop_
_entity_poly.entity_id
_entity_poly.type
_entity_poly.pdbx_seq_one_letter_code
_entity_poly.pdbx_strand_id
1 'polypeptide(L)'
;MQEGLLKEGTPVKIQDLTLRDGHQSLFATRMRTEDMIPIAERMDEVGFWAMEVWGGATFDTMHRFLAEDPFERVRTLKRYIKKTPFSMLLRGQILVGYRNYADDVARLFVDKSCEVGIDVFRVFDALNDFRNFETVVERIKANGKHFQGAICYSLTERRMGGEVFNLEYYVSKAKELEAMGADTLCIKDMAGLMSPYDAYILVSELKRQIKIPVHLHSHYTSGMASMVMLKAVEAGVDIIDTCLAPFALRTSHPAIEPILVALSGTPRAPQMDLKLLIEIGEHLEKIAPKYRDFMGQHTMSVIDTGVLVHQVPGGMISNLVNQLKQANALHRINEVYQEVPKTRKDLGMPPLVTPTSQIVGVQAVLNVLFGRYKMVTNEVKDLVYGLYGKTPIPIDPEVQQKVLKGYKRGETPITGRAADYLEPELDKVREKVKGLAKDDYDLLICSLYPTTGERFLKWKYGLEPMPDEVKPKTLEEIQQEDKVLQEVKKTFRKLA
;
A
#
# COMPACT_ATOMS: atom_id res chain seq x y z
N MET A 1 -41.64 -1.57 10.22
CA MET A 1 -40.70 -1.46 9.07
C MET A 1 -39.27 -1.79 9.53
N GLN A 2 -39.08 -2.87 10.30
CA GLN A 2 -37.84 -3.04 11.07
C GLN A 2 -37.58 -4.51 11.46
N GLU A 3 -37.71 -5.43 10.51
CA GLU A 3 -37.25 -6.81 10.65
C GLU A 3 -36.58 -7.18 9.32
N GLY A 4 -35.25 -7.23 9.28
CA GLY A 4 -34.51 -7.71 8.10
C GLY A 4 -33.28 -6.92 7.65
N LEU A 5 -32.87 -5.83 8.33
CA LEU A 5 -31.74 -5.01 7.86
C LEU A 5 -30.35 -5.58 8.17
N LEU A 6 -30.23 -6.55 9.08
CA LEU A 6 -28.97 -7.23 9.37
C LEU A 6 -29.22 -8.73 9.44
N LYS A 7 -28.43 -9.51 8.69
CA LYS A 7 -28.38 -10.96 8.89
C LYS A 7 -27.92 -11.23 10.33
N GLU A 8 -28.51 -12.24 10.99
CA GLU A 8 -27.86 -12.87 12.16
C GLU A 8 -26.43 -13.22 11.75
N GLY A 9 -25.43 -12.87 12.57
CA GLY A 9 -24.06 -12.94 12.11
C GLY A 9 -23.03 -12.82 13.20
N THR A 10 -21.89 -13.45 12.95
CA THR A 10 -20.67 -13.32 13.75
C THR A 10 -20.21 -11.85 13.76
N PRO A 11 -19.77 -11.30 14.91
CA PRO A 11 -19.13 -9.99 14.97
C PRO A 11 -18.12 -9.76 13.84
N VAL A 12 -18.16 -8.57 13.21
CA VAL A 12 -17.13 -8.24 12.21
C VAL A 12 -15.76 -8.18 12.88
N LYS A 13 -14.76 -8.74 12.23
CA LYS A 13 -13.38 -8.71 12.70
C LYS A 13 -12.70 -7.44 12.20
N ILE A 14 -11.75 -6.92 12.98
CA ILE A 14 -11.01 -5.70 12.62
C ILE A 14 -9.54 -6.04 12.44
N GLN A 15 -8.93 -5.58 11.35
CA GLN A 15 -7.49 -5.48 11.22
C GLN A 15 -7.06 -4.03 11.43
N ASP A 16 -6.08 -3.81 12.31
CA ASP A 16 -5.48 -2.50 12.52
C ASP A 16 -4.38 -2.24 11.50
N LEU A 17 -4.37 -1.03 10.93
CA LEU A 17 -3.34 -0.57 9.98
C LEU A 17 -2.49 0.58 10.52
N THR A 18 -2.65 0.95 11.80
CA THR A 18 -2.04 2.15 12.39
C THR A 18 -0.51 2.12 12.25
N LEU A 19 0.11 0.96 12.50
CA LEU A 19 1.57 0.78 12.49
C LEU A 19 2.17 0.54 11.09
N ARG A 20 1.36 0.53 10.02
CA ARG A 20 1.82 0.41 8.61
C ARG A 20 1.15 1.42 7.70
N ASP A 21 -0.07 1.17 7.26
CA ASP A 21 -0.72 2.00 6.24
C ASP A 21 -1.14 3.38 6.74
N GLY A 22 -1.43 3.49 8.05
CA GLY A 22 -1.82 4.75 8.67
C GLY A 22 -0.76 5.82 8.50
N HIS A 23 0.44 5.55 9.02
CA HIS A 23 1.57 6.48 8.87
C HIS A 23 2.16 6.52 7.46
N GLN A 24 2.03 5.44 6.68
CA GLN A 24 2.38 5.46 5.25
C GLN A 24 1.55 6.51 4.50
N SER A 25 0.26 6.62 4.84
CA SER A 25 -0.67 7.53 4.19
C SER A 25 -0.55 8.97 4.68
N LEU A 26 -0.31 9.18 5.98
CA LEU A 26 -0.36 10.51 6.60
C LEU A 26 1.00 11.16 6.83
N PHE A 27 2.03 10.35 7.09
CA PHE A 27 3.32 10.81 7.61
C PHE A 27 4.48 10.28 6.78
N ALA A 28 4.24 10.05 5.48
CA ALA A 28 5.24 9.54 4.53
C ALA A 28 5.99 8.29 5.03
N THR A 29 5.30 7.41 5.77
CA THR A 29 5.88 6.17 6.30
C THR A 29 6.94 6.38 7.39
N ARG A 30 7.00 7.56 8.03
CA ARG A 30 8.11 7.96 8.91
C ARG A 30 7.97 7.51 10.38
N MET A 31 6.91 6.79 10.74
CA MET A 31 6.77 6.29 12.12
C MET A 31 7.92 5.35 12.47
N ARG A 32 8.58 5.62 13.60
CA ARG A 32 9.75 4.90 14.08
C ARG A 32 9.37 3.75 15.01
N THR A 33 10.21 2.72 15.06
CA THR A 33 9.98 1.55 15.93
C THR A 33 9.89 1.94 17.41
N GLU A 34 10.72 2.90 17.86
CA GLU A 34 10.74 3.38 19.26
C GLU A 34 9.41 3.98 19.71
N ASP A 35 8.65 4.59 18.79
CA ASP A 35 7.36 5.21 19.07
C ASP A 35 6.20 4.21 19.04
N MET A 36 6.43 3.00 18.52
CA MET A 36 5.45 1.91 18.51
C MET A 36 5.50 1.10 19.82
N ILE A 37 6.69 0.94 20.42
CA ILE A 37 6.92 0.10 21.60
C ILE A 37 6.02 0.48 22.79
N PRO A 38 5.85 1.77 23.17
CA PRO A 38 5.08 2.13 24.37
C PRO A 38 3.59 1.73 24.33
N ILE A 39 3.04 1.49 23.14
CA ILE A 39 1.65 1.07 22.95
C ILE A 39 1.52 -0.40 22.54
N ALA A 40 2.62 -1.09 22.27
CA ALA A 40 2.61 -2.41 21.64
C ALA A 40 1.83 -3.45 22.45
N GLU A 41 2.09 -3.59 23.75
CA GLU A 41 1.36 -4.54 24.61
C GLU A 41 -0.14 -4.21 24.69
N ARG A 42 -0.47 -2.92 24.77
CA ARG A 42 -1.87 -2.45 24.85
C ARG A 42 -2.62 -2.71 23.55
N MET A 43 -1.95 -2.55 22.41
CA MET A 43 -2.50 -2.91 21.09
C MET A 43 -2.79 -4.41 21.01
N ASP A 44 -1.94 -5.26 21.61
CA ASP A 44 -2.14 -6.72 21.65
C ASP A 44 -3.37 -7.15 22.47
N GLU A 45 -3.78 -6.34 23.44
CA GLU A 45 -4.96 -6.60 24.29
C GLU A 45 -6.29 -6.18 23.64
N VAL A 46 -6.27 -5.40 22.55
CA VAL A 46 -7.51 -4.90 21.92
C VAL A 46 -8.36 -6.02 21.32
N GLY A 47 -7.73 -7.09 20.83
CA GLY A 47 -8.42 -8.20 20.16
C GLY A 47 -8.58 -8.02 18.65
N PHE A 48 -7.64 -7.35 17.98
CA PHE A 48 -7.60 -7.29 16.52
C PHE A 48 -7.45 -8.70 15.91
N TRP A 49 -8.04 -8.91 14.73
CA TRP A 49 -7.83 -10.14 13.96
C TRP A 49 -6.38 -10.28 13.49
N ALA A 50 -5.79 -9.17 13.09
CA ALA A 50 -4.37 -9.02 12.81
C ALA A 50 -3.99 -7.53 12.95
N MET A 51 -2.69 -7.27 13.07
CA MET A 51 -2.12 -5.93 12.95
C MET A 51 -1.22 -5.89 11.73
N GLU A 52 -1.52 -5.00 10.79
CA GLU A 52 -0.62 -4.75 9.67
C GLU A 52 0.51 -3.83 10.14
N VAL A 53 1.71 -4.39 10.24
CA VAL A 53 2.89 -3.71 10.82
C VAL A 53 4.06 -3.62 9.85
N TRP A 54 3.95 -4.26 8.68
CA TRP A 54 5.10 -4.47 7.79
C TRP A 54 4.74 -4.53 6.30
N GLY A 55 5.77 -4.57 5.45
CA GLY A 55 5.62 -4.52 4.00
C GLY A 55 5.25 -3.12 3.49
N GLY A 56 4.63 -3.05 2.31
CA GLY A 56 4.36 -1.77 1.66
C GLY A 56 5.63 -0.91 1.50
N ALA A 57 5.56 0.38 1.86
CA ALA A 57 6.70 1.29 1.78
C ALA A 57 7.59 1.28 3.04
N THR A 58 7.21 0.55 4.09
CA THR A 58 7.96 0.55 5.36
C THR A 58 9.35 -0.03 5.17
N PHE A 59 9.49 -1.10 4.37
CA PHE A 59 10.77 -1.74 4.10
C PHE A 59 11.80 -0.77 3.49
N ASP A 60 11.41 0.01 2.47
CA ASP A 60 12.26 1.05 1.89
C ASP A 60 12.55 2.17 2.89
N THR A 61 11.50 2.67 3.53
CA THR A 61 11.59 3.86 4.37
C THR A 61 12.48 3.66 5.59
N MET A 62 12.38 2.50 6.24
CA MET A 62 13.14 2.19 7.44
C MET A 62 14.65 2.30 7.20
N HIS A 63 15.17 1.57 6.21
CA HIS A 63 16.60 1.58 5.96
C HIS A 63 17.08 2.87 5.27
N ARG A 64 16.25 3.48 4.41
CA ARG A 64 16.62 4.68 3.64
C ARG A 64 16.57 5.97 4.44
N PHE A 65 15.54 6.17 5.25
CA PHE A 65 15.21 7.46 5.86
C PHE A 65 15.20 7.43 7.39
N LEU A 66 15.08 6.25 8.00
CA LEU A 66 15.03 6.11 9.46
C LEU A 66 16.31 5.47 10.02
N ALA A 67 17.18 4.94 9.14
CA ALA A 67 18.32 4.10 9.51
C ALA A 67 17.94 2.94 10.45
N GLU A 68 16.76 2.37 10.25
CA GLU A 68 16.23 1.24 11.01
C GLU A 68 16.30 -0.04 10.15
N ASP A 69 16.67 -1.16 10.77
CA ASP A 69 16.63 -2.46 10.10
C ASP A 69 15.17 -2.90 9.94
N PRO A 70 14.69 -3.14 8.71
CA PRO A 70 13.30 -3.49 8.47
C PRO A 70 12.89 -4.80 9.15
N PHE A 71 13.78 -5.77 9.28
CA PHE A 71 13.50 -7.05 9.92
C PHE A 71 13.50 -6.95 11.46
N GLU A 72 14.38 -6.11 12.02
CA GLU A 72 14.42 -5.90 13.48
C GLU A 72 13.16 -5.23 14.03
N ARG A 73 12.47 -4.39 13.25
CA ARG A 73 11.17 -3.83 13.67
C ARG A 73 10.18 -4.95 14.01
N VAL A 74 10.08 -5.95 13.13
CA VAL A 74 9.15 -7.08 13.33
C VAL A 74 9.56 -7.88 14.56
N ARG A 75 10.84 -8.24 14.68
CA ARG A 75 11.37 -8.98 15.85
C ARG A 75 11.13 -8.23 17.15
N THR A 76 11.34 -6.91 17.15
CA THR A 76 11.17 -6.05 18.32
C THR A 76 9.70 -5.99 18.73
N LEU A 77 8.78 -5.73 17.79
CA LEU A 77 7.36 -5.68 18.09
C LEU A 77 6.83 -7.05 18.53
N LYS A 78 7.31 -8.15 17.96
CA LYS A 78 6.99 -9.51 18.44
C LYS A 78 7.43 -9.79 19.87
N ARG A 79 8.31 -8.97 20.48
CA ARG A 79 8.64 -9.10 21.92
C ARG A 79 7.50 -8.60 22.82
N TYR A 80 6.64 -7.73 22.31
CA TYR A 80 5.54 -7.10 23.05
C TYR A 80 4.15 -7.58 22.59
N ILE A 81 3.98 -7.82 21.29
CA ILE A 81 2.72 -8.28 20.69
C ILE A 81 2.82 -9.80 20.46
N LYS A 82 2.12 -10.56 21.30
CA LYS A 82 2.21 -12.02 21.39
C LYS A 82 0.94 -12.73 20.92
N LYS A 83 -0.23 -12.12 21.09
CA LYS A 83 -1.54 -12.73 20.81
C LYS A 83 -1.96 -12.46 19.36
N THR A 84 -1.71 -11.24 18.89
CA THR A 84 -2.23 -10.74 17.64
C THR A 84 -1.31 -11.10 16.46
N PRO A 85 -1.83 -11.75 15.41
CA PRO A 85 -1.08 -12.05 14.20
C PRO A 85 -0.53 -10.79 13.53
N PHE A 86 0.69 -10.86 13.01
CA PHE A 86 1.26 -9.78 12.21
C PHE A 86 0.93 -9.97 10.73
N SER A 87 0.39 -8.92 10.15
CA SER A 87 0.05 -8.83 8.74
C SER A 87 1.06 -7.95 8.00
N MET A 88 1.32 -8.29 6.75
CA MET A 88 2.11 -7.48 5.83
C MET A 88 1.42 -7.30 4.48
N LEU A 89 1.70 -6.16 3.84
CA LEU A 89 1.36 -5.95 2.44
C LEU A 89 2.52 -6.39 1.54
N LEU A 90 2.29 -7.43 0.71
CA LEU A 90 3.26 -7.99 -0.24
C LEU A 90 2.78 -7.75 -1.69
N ARG A 91 3.66 -7.23 -2.55
CA ARG A 91 3.37 -6.93 -3.96
C ARG A 91 3.61 -8.12 -4.88
N GLY A 92 3.08 -9.31 -4.57
CA GLY A 92 3.32 -10.52 -5.38
C GLY A 92 4.82 -10.71 -5.66
N GLN A 93 5.17 -10.93 -6.92
CA GLN A 93 6.55 -11.07 -7.41
C GLN A 93 7.41 -9.79 -7.30
N ILE A 94 6.79 -8.62 -7.07
CA ILE A 94 7.50 -7.35 -6.77
C ILE A 94 7.92 -7.28 -5.29
N LEU A 95 7.36 -8.14 -4.42
CA LEU A 95 7.67 -8.22 -2.99
C LEU A 95 7.45 -6.88 -2.28
N VAL A 96 8.54 -6.21 -1.87
CA VAL A 96 8.52 -4.88 -1.26
C VAL A 96 9.34 -3.87 -2.09
N GLY A 97 9.63 -4.19 -3.36
CA GLY A 97 10.37 -3.34 -4.30
C GLY A 97 9.49 -2.70 -5.38
N TYR A 98 10.06 -2.48 -6.58
CA TYR A 98 9.40 -1.73 -7.67
C TYR A 98 9.44 -2.40 -9.06
N ARG A 99 10.00 -3.61 -9.15
CA ARG A 99 9.99 -4.48 -10.33
C ARG A 99 9.75 -5.92 -9.90
N ASN A 100 9.40 -6.80 -10.83
CA ASN A 100 9.40 -8.23 -10.55
C ASN A 100 10.83 -8.72 -10.28
N TYR A 101 10.97 -9.57 -9.26
CA TYR A 101 12.21 -10.23 -8.88
C TYR A 101 12.21 -11.69 -9.32
N ALA A 102 13.40 -12.27 -9.52
CA ALA A 102 13.52 -13.70 -9.76
C ALA A 102 13.03 -14.52 -8.55
N ASP A 103 12.69 -15.79 -8.81
CA ASP A 103 12.06 -16.64 -7.81
C ASP A 103 12.96 -16.96 -6.61
N ASP A 104 14.28 -17.00 -6.78
CA ASP A 104 15.22 -17.22 -5.68
C ASP A 104 15.13 -16.11 -4.62
N VAL A 105 15.04 -14.85 -5.06
CA VAL A 105 14.82 -13.68 -4.18
C VAL A 105 13.45 -13.75 -3.53
N ALA A 106 12.40 -14.05 -4.31
CA ALA A 106 11.04 -14.15 -3.80
C ALA A 106 10.89 -15.23 -2.73
N ARG A 107 11.48 -16.41 -2.96
CA ARG A 107 11.42 -17.50 -1.99
C ARG A 107 12.15 -17.15 -0.69
N LEU A 108 13.39 -16.67 -0.80
CA LEU A 108 14.18 -16.28 0.36
C LEU A 108 13.49 -15.16 1.16
N PHE A 109 12.90 -14.17 0.47
CA PHE A 109 12.20 -13.08 1.12
C PHE A 109 11.00 -13.57 1.95
N VAL A 110 10.16 -14.45 1.40
CA VAL A 110 9.01 -15.01 2.13
C VAL A 110 9.48 -15.82 3.33
N ASP A 111 10.48 -16.68 3.17
CA ASP A 111 11.02 -17.50 4.26
C ASP A 111 11.54 -16.63 5.42
N LYS A 112 12.34 -15.61 5.09
CA LYS A 112 12.87 -14.68 6.08
C LYS A 112 11.80 -13.79 6.71
N SER A 113 10.73 -13.46 5.99
CA SER A 113 9.57 -12.76 6.54
C SER A 113 8.81 -13.64 7.54
N CYS A 114 8.65 -14.93 7.25
CA CYS A 114 8.03 -15.89 8.17
C CYS A 114 8.89 -16.07 9.43
N GLU A 115 10.21 -16.20 9.28
CA GLU A 115 11.17 -16.40 10.38
C GLU A 115 11.15 -15.24 11.39
N VAL A 116 11.00 -13.99 10.93
CA VAL A 116 10.92 -12.82 11.83
C VAL A 116 9.54 -12.62 12.48
N GLY A 117 8.53 -13.39 12.06
CA GLY A 117 7.22 -13.43 12.69
C GLY A 117 6.08 -12.81 11.90
N ILE A 118 6.17 -12.67 10.57
CA ILE A 118 4.98 -12.36 9.77
C ILE A 118 4.07 -13.60 9.69
N ASP A 119 2.77 -13.38 9.91
CA ASP A 119 1.76 -14.44 9.99
C ASP A 119 0.76 -14.40 8.83
N VAL A 120 0.36 -13.19 8.43
CA VAL A 120 -0.60 -12.93 7.36
C VAL A 120 0.07 -12.17 6.22
N PHE A 121 0.03 -12.75 5.03
CA PHE A 121 0.56 -12.13 3.81
C PHE A 121 -0.61 -11.68 2.95
N ARG A 122 -0.90 -10.37 2.96
CA ARG A 122 -1.80 -9.76 1.98
C ARG A 122 -1.05 -9.56 0.68
N VAL A 123 -1.24 -10.49 -0.26
CA VAL A 123 -0.57 -10.48 -1.56
C VAL A 123 -1.45 -9.81 -2.60
N PHE A 124 -0.95 -8.77 -3.27
CA PHE A 124 -1.62 -8.10 -4.38
C PHE A 124 -0.68 -7.97 -5.59
N ASP A 125 -1.25 -7.88 -6.79
CA ASP A 125 -0.54 -7.58 -8.03
C ASP A 125 -1.13 -6.30 -8.63
N ALA A 126 -0.28 -5.43 -9.16
CA ALA A 126 -0.71 -4.12 -9.65
C ALA A 126 -1.62 -4.18 -10.90
N LEU A 127 -1.64 -5.33 -11.59
CA LEU A 127 -2.47 -5.63 -12.76
C LEU A 127 -3.60 -6.62 -12.45
N ASN A 128 -3.70 -7.12 -11.20
CA ASN A 128 -4.51 -8.28 -10.83
C ASN A 128 -4.16 -9.54 -11.66
N ASP A 129 -2.88 -9.72 -12.02
CA ASP A 129 -2.35 -10.94 -12.65
C ASP A 129 -1.79 -11.89 -11.58
N PHE A 130 -2.60 -12.87 -11.18
CA PHE A 130 -2.24 -13.77 -10.08
C PHE A 130 -1.17 -14.81 -10.44
N ARG A 131 -0.73 -14.89 -11.71
CA ARG A 131 0.49 -15.64 -12.04
C ARG A 131 1.69 -15.09 -11.28
N ASN A 132 1.74 -13.79 -11.03
CA ASN A 132 2.76 -13.16 -10.20
C ASN A 132 2.64 -13.52 -8.69
N PHE A 133 1.68 -14.34 -8.28
CA PHE A 133 1.56 -14.82 -6.90
C PHE A 133 2.19 -16.20 -6.71
N GLU A 134 2.33 -16.99 -7.77
CA GLU A 134 2.63 -18.43 -7.70
C GLU A 134 3.80 -18.74 -6.75
N THR A 135 4.94 -18.09 -6.95
CA THR A 135 6.16 -18.31 -6.14
C THR A 135 5.98 -17.91 -4.68
N VAL A 136 5.37 -16.75 -4.40
CA VAL A 136 5.21 -16.28 -3.03
C VAL A 136 4.14 -17.08 -2.29
N VAL A 137 3.07 -17.49 -2.97
CA VAL A 137 2.00 -18.31 -2.40
C VAL A 137 2.51 -19.70 -2.05
N GLU A 138 3.27 -20.34 -2.94
CA GLU A 138 3.92 -21.62 -2.65
C GLU A 138 4.71 -21.55 -1.35
N ARG A 139 5.57 -20.52 -1.20
CA ARG A 139 6.36 -20.35 0.03
C ARG A 139 5.56 -19.97 1.26
N ILE A 140 4.55 -19.11 1.14
CA ILE A 140 3.66 -18.75 2.26
C ILE A 140 3.01 -20.03 2.82
N LYS A 141 2.50 -20.89 1.93
CA LYS A 141 1.88 -22.17 2.30
C LYS A 141 2.90 -23.17 2.85
N ALA A 142 4.08 -23.27 2.24
CA ALA A 142 5.16 -24.14 2.73
C ALA A 142 5.63 -23.77 4.15
N ASN A 143 5.58 -22.49 4.51
CA ASN A 143 5.87 -21.99 5.86
C ASN A 143 4.66 -22.06 6.82
N GLY A 144 3.52 -22.60 6.39
CA GLY A 144 2.31 -22.70 7.20
C GLY A 144 1.69 -21.35 7.58
N LYS A 145 1.90 -20.31 6.77
CA LYS A 145 1.40 -18.95 7.00
C LYS A 145 0.14 -18.66 6.19
N HIS A 146 -0.57 -17.61 6.59
CA HIS A 146 -1.87 -17.23 6.04
C HIS A 146 -1.70 -16.47 4.73
N PHE A 147 -2.19 -17.04 3.63
CA PHE A 147 -2.24 -16.37 2.34
C PHE A 147 -3.56 -15.59 2.21
N GLN A 148 -3.49 -14.26 2.25
CA GLN A 148 -4.61 -13.39 1.90
C GLN A 148 -4.43 -12.90 0.47
N GLY A 149 -5.23 -13.43 -0.46
CA GLY A 149 -5.23 -12.99 -1.86
C GLY A 149 -6.01 -11.68 -2.01
N ALA A 150 -5.40 -10.66 -2.62
CA ALA A 150 -6.03 -9.36 -2.78
C ALA A 150 -6.33 -9.00 -4.25
N ILE A 151 -7.53 -8.48 -4.48
CA ILE A 151 -7.94 -7.88 -5.75
C ILE A 151 -7.87 -6.37 -5.60
N CYS A 152 -7.06 -5.68 -6.39
CA CYS A 152 -7.08 -4.23 -6.47
C CYS A 152 -8.40 -3.77 -7.09
N TYR A 153 -9.18 -3.03 -6.31
CA TYR A 153 -10.42 -2.41 -6.77
C TYR A 153 -10.10 -1.19 -7.61
N SER A 154 -10.72 -1.12 -8.79
CA SER A 154 -10.62 0.00 -9.70
C SER A 154 -11.92 0.20 -10.45
N LEU A 155 -11.97 1.27 -11.23
CA LEU A 155 -13.18 1.66 -11.94
C LEU A 155 -12.85 1.98 -13.40
N THR A 156 -13.79 1.61 -14.27
CA THR A 156 -13.86 2.06 -15.67
C THR A 156 -14.77 3.28 -15.78
N GLU A 157 -15.85 3.30 -14.99
CA GLU A 157 -16.84 4.37 -14.93
C GLU A 157 -16.91 4.99 -13.52
N ARG A 158 -17.95 5.76 -13.19
CA ARG A 158 -18.08 6.38 -11.86
C ARG A 158 -18.40 5.41 -10.73
N ARG A 159 -18.94 4.24 -11.06
CA ARG A 159 -19.30 3.14 -10.14
C ARG A 159 -18.80 1.84 -10.77
N MET A 160 -18.77 0.77 -9.99
CA MET A 160 -18.48 -0.59 -10.45
C MET A 160 -19.42 -0.93 -11.62
N GLY A 161 -18.85 -1.31 -12.74
CA GLY A 161 -19.57 -1.45 -14.00
C GLY A 161 -18.67 -1.22 -15.21
N GLY A 162 -19.30 -0.98 -16.36
CA GLY A 162 -18.62 -0.80 -17.63
C GLY A 162 -17.96 -2.09 -18.15
N GLU A 163 -17.05 -1.90 -19.10
CA GLU A 163 -16.45 -2.98 -19.89
C GLU A 163 -15.44 -3.84 -19.11
N VAL A 164 -14.71 -3.26 -18.15
CA VAL A 164 -13.59 -3.94 -17.48
C VAL A 164 -13.90 -4.23 -16.01
N PHE A 165 -14.05 -3.18 -15.19
CA PHE A 165 -14.15 -3.34 -13.73
C PHE A 165 -15.62 -3.42 -13.28
N ASN A 166 -16.32 -4.45 -13.76
CA ASN A 166 -17.70 -4.77 -13.39
C ASN A 166 -17.76 -5.91 -12.36
N LEU A 167 -18.97 -6.25 -11.91
CA LEU A 167 -19.18 -7.28 -10.88
C LEU A 167 -18.63 -8.65 -11.29
N GLU A 168 -18.80 -9.05 -12.55
CA GLU A 168 -18.33 -10.33 -13.07
C GLU A 168 -16.80 -10.44 -13.00
N TYR A 169 -16.08 -9.37 -13.35
CA TYR A 169 -14.63 -9.30 -13.22
C TYR A 169 -14.18 -9.61 -11.79
N TYR A 170 -14.77 -8.95 -10.80
CA TYR A 170 -14.39 -9.15 -9.40
C TYR A 170 -14.74 -10.54 -8.86
N VAL A 171 -15.91 -11.07 -9.23
CA VAL A 171 -16.32 -12.42 -8.84
C VAL A 171 -15.42 -13.48 -9.48
N SER A 172 -15.07 -13.31 -10.75
CA SER A 172 -14.16 -14.21 -11.47
C SER A 172 -12.78 -14.21 -10.81
N LYS A 173 -12.23 -13.02 -10.53
CA LYS A 173 -10.95 -12.87 -9.83
C LYS A 173 -10.96 -13.47 -8.43
N ALA A 174 -12.08 -13.34 -7.71
CA ALA A 174 -12.23 -13.97 -6.40
C ALA A 174 -12.16 -15.50 -6.48
N LYS A 175 -12.80 -16.10 -7.48
CA LYS A 175 -12.73 -17.56 -7.72
C LYS A 175 -11.33 -18.02 -8.10
N GLU A 176 -10.59 -17.24 -8.90
CA GLU A 176 -9.18 -17.52 -9.20
C GLU A 176 -8.34 -17.59 -7.91
N LEU A 177 -8.50 -16.63 -6.99
CA LEU A 177 -7.76 -16.62 -5.72
C LEU A 177 -8.17 -17.73 -4.76
N GLU A 178 -9.45 -18.07 -4.69
CA GLU A 178 -9.93 -19.22 -3.91
C GLU A 178 -9.35 -20.53 -4.46
N ALA A 179 -9.34 -20.70 -5.79
CA ALA A 179 -8.74 -21.88 -6.44
C ALA A 179 -7.21 -21.96 -6.24
N MET A 180 -6.54 -20.82 -6.11
CA MET A 180 -5.11 -20.74 -5.76
C MET A 180 -4.84 -21.08 -4.27
N GLY A 181 -5.89 -21.24 -3.46
CA GLY A 181 -5.78 -21.61 -2.05
C GLY A 181 -5.65 -20.42 -1.11
N ALA A 182 -6.18 -19.24 -1.47
CA ALA A 182 -6.29 -18.12 -0.52
C ALA A 182 -7.07 -18.52 0.73
N ASP A 183 -6.53 -18.21 1.91
CA ASP A 183 -7.18 -18.43 3.21
C ASP A 183 -8.20 -17.32 3.51
N THR A 184 -7.96 -16.10 2.99
CA THR A 184 -8.96 -15.02 2.93
C THR A 184 -8.83 -14.23 1.63
N LEU A 185 -9.96 -13.69 1.15
CA LEU A 185 -10.00 -12.76 0.03
C LEU A 185 -9.97 -11.32 0.56
N CYS A 186 -9.14 -10.44 0.00
CA CYS A 186 -9.17 -9.02 0.25
C CYS A 186 -9.61 -8.23 -1.00
N ILE A 187 -10.62 -7.36 -0.85
CA ILE A 187 -10.88 -6.31 -1.85
C ILE A 187 -10.11 -5.06 -1.41
N LYS A 188 -9.11 -4.68 -2.22
CA LYS A 188 -8.19 -3.59 -1.93
C LYS A 188 -8.53 -2.34 -2.75
N ASP A 189 -9.33 -1.45 -2.17
CA ASP A 189 -9.57 -0.11 -2.69
C ASP A 189 -8.48 0.87 -2.22
N MET A 190 -7.34 0.82 -2.90
CA MET A 190 -6.15 1.62 -2.59
C MET A 190 -6.35 3.13 -2.76
N ALA A 191 -7.37 3.56 -3.50
CA ALA A 191 -7.59 4.96 -3.83
C ALA A 191 -8.82 5.56 -3.14
N GLY A 192 -9.61 4.75 -2.44
CA GLY A 192 -10.84 5.19 -1.77
C GLY A 192 -11.94 5.53 -2.77
N LEU A 193 -12.04 4.80 -3.88
CA LEU A 193 -13.01 5.03 -4.95
C LEU A 193 -14.33 4.30 -4.71
N MET A 194 -14.33 3.30 -3.82
CA MET A 194 -15.46 2.44 -3.61
C MET A 194 -16.65 3.22 -3.09
N SER A 195 -17.74 3.00 -3.79
CA SER A 195 -19.10 3.42 -3.50
C SER A 195 -19.67 2.55 -2.38
N PRO A 196 -20.40 3.10 -1.39
CA PRO A 196 -21.05 2.27 -0.37
C PRO A 196 -22.01 1.23 -0.95
N TYR A 197 -22.74 1.54 -2.02
CA TYR A 197 -23.62 0.58 -2.68
C TYR A 197 -22.87 -0.45 -3.51
N ASP A 198 -21.73 -0.09 -4.10
CA ASP A 198 -20.89 -1.06 -4.82
C ASP A 198 -20.28 -2.05 -3.82
N ALA A 199 -19.87 -1.56 -2.63
CA ALA A 199 -19.42 -2.39 -1.53
C ALA A 199 -20.51 -3.40 -1.12
N TYR A 200 -21.75 -2.93 -0.95
CA TYR A 200 -22.87 -3.80 -0.58
C TYR A 200 -23.11 -4.89 -1.64
N ILE A 201 -23.18 -4.50 -2.91
CA ILE A 201 -23.43 -5.41 -4.04
C ILE A 201 -22.29 -6.43 -4.17
N LEU A 202 -21.05 -5.95 -4.21
CA LEU A 202 -19.87 -6.79 -4.40
C LEU A 202 -19.71 -7.78 -3.25
N VAL A 203 -19.75 -7.31 -2.00
CA VAL A 203 -19.62 -8.19 -0.83
C VAL A 203 -20.77 -9.21 -0.79
N SER A 204 -22.01 -8.78 -1.05
CA SER A 204 -23.16 -9.70 -1.07
C SER A 204 -22.99 -10.83 -2.08
N GLU A 205 -22.48 -10.50 -3.28
CA GLU A 205 -22.27 -11.49 -4.33
C GLU A 205 -21.06 -12.39 -4.02
N LEU A 206 -19.95 -11.83 -3.54
CA LEU A 206 -18.79 -12.62 -3.11
C LEU A 206 -19.18 -13.63 -2.03
N LYS A 207 -19.93 -13.21 -1.00
CA LYS A 207 -20.40 -14.11 0.07
C LYS A 207 -21.32 -15.24 -0.43
N ARG A 208 -21.89 -15.13 -1.64
CA ARG A 208 -22.66 -16.22 -2.29
C ARG A 208 -21.78 -17.14 -3.14
N GLN A 209 -20.70 -16.61 -3.69
CA GLN A 209 -19.92 -17.26 -4.75
C GLN A 209 -18.66 -17.96 -4.26
N ILE A 210 -18.08 -17.52 -3.13
CA ILE A 210 -16.88 -18.11 -2.52
C ILE A 210 -17.13 -18.48 -1.06
N LYS A 211 -16.34 -19.41 -0.54
CA LYS A 211 -16.43 -19.92 0.84
C LYS A 211 -15.47 -19.24 1.80
N ILE A 212 -14.34 -18.77 1.29
CA ILE A 212 -13.31 -18.12 2.10
C ILE A 212 -13.79 -16.74 2.63
N PRO A 213 -13.33 -16.29 3.81
CA PRO A 213 -13.74 -15.01 4.37
C PRO A 213 -13.34 -13.83 3.47
N VAL A 214 -14.20 -12.82 3.41
CA VAL A 214 -14.02 -11.58 2.67
C VAL A 214 -13.54 -10.48 3.62
N HIS A 215 -12.46 -9.82 3.22
CA HIS A 215 -11.81 -8.72 3.91
C HIS A 215 -11.91 -7.46 3.05
N LEU A 216 -12.38 -6.34 3.61
CA LEU A 216 -12.43 -5.07 2.88
C LEU A 216 -11.37 -4.06 3.37
N HIS A 217 -10.62 -3.51 2.42
CA HIS A 217 -9.62 -2.48 2.61
C HIS A 217 -9.99 -1.26 1.77
N SER A 218 -10.17 -0.09 2.38
CA SER A 218 -10.54 1.12 1.66
C SER A 218 -10.00 2.38 2.32
N HIS A 219 -9.28 3.19 1.54
CA HIS A 219 -8.79 4.49 1.99
C HIS A 219 -9.93 5.52 2.08
N TYR A 220 -9.80 6.48 3.00
CA TYR A 220 -10.74 7.56 3.30
C TYR A 220 -10.57 8.78 2.37
N THR A 221 -9.74 8.69 1.33
CA THR A 221 -9.38 9.81 0.44
C THR A 221 -10.59 10.58 -0.07
N SER A 222 -11.64 9.87 -0.48
CA SER A 222 -12.88 10.44 -1.00
C SER A 222 -13.88 10.88 0.09
N GLY A 223 -13.63 10.51 1.35
CA GLY A 223 -14.58 10.62 2.46
C GLY A 223 -15.62 9.50 2.54
N MET A 224 -15.61 8.52 1.62
CA MET A 224 -16.66 7.50 1.58
C MET A 224 -16.36 6.24 2.41
N ALA A 225 -15.12 6.02 2.86
CA ALA A 225 -14.74 4.71 3.38
C ALA A 225 -15.49 4.27 4.65
N SER A 226 -15.87 5.17 5.58
CA SER A 226 -16.70 4.77 6.72
C SER A 226 -18.10 4.28 6.29
N MET A 227 -18.70 4.92 5.28
CA MET A 227 -19.97 4.48 4.71
C MET A 227 -19.82 3.14 3.96
N VAL A 228 -18.69 2.95 3.28
CA VAL A 228 -18.31 1.70 2.63
C VAL A 228 -18.18 0.57 3.65
N MET A 229 -17.47 0.79 4.76
CA MET A 229 -17.34 -0.22 5.83
C MET A 229 -18.70 -0.58 6.41
N LEU A 230 -19.54 0.40 6.71
CA LEU A 230 -20.89 0.15 7.22
C LEU A 230 -21.72 -0.70 6.25
N LYS A 231 -21.74 -0.33 4.96
CA LYS A 231 -22.46 -1.10 3.92
C LYS A 231 -21.88 -2.49 3.69
N ALA A 232 -20.57 -2.66 3.80
CA ALA A 232 -19.93 -3.96 3.71
C ALA A 232 -20.29 -4.87 4.90
N VAL A 233 -20.37 -4.30 6.12
CA VAL A 233 -20.83 -5.02 7.32
C VAL A 233 -22.27 -5.47 7.17
N GLU A 234 -23.17 -4.60 6.68
CA GLU A 234 -24.56 -4.96 6.36
C GLU A 234 -24.65 -6.08 5.31
N ALA A 235 -23.76 -6.07 4.30
CA ALA A 235 -23.68 -7.10 3.26
C ALA A 235 -23.05 -8.42 3.71
N GLY A 236 -22.39 -8.42 4.88
CA GLY A 236 -21.84 -9.62 5.49
C GLY A 236 -20.34 -9.81 5.36
N VAL A 237 -19.55 -8.75 5.12
CA VAL A 237 -18.08 -8.80 5.11
C VAL A 237 -17.54 -9.39 6.42
N ASP A 238 -16.47 -10.17 6.39
CA ASP A 238 -15.97 -10.85 7.59
C ASP A 238 -14.95 -10.01 8.35
N ILE A 239 -14.10 -9.27 7.63
CA ILE A 239 -13.01 -8.45 8.19
C ILE A 239 -13.00 -7.07 7.52
N ILE A 240 -12.76 -6.01 8.28
CA ILE A 240 -12.52 -4.66 7.76
C ILE A 240 -11.21 -4.09 8.30
N ASP A 241 -10.57 -3.27 7.48
CA ASP A 241 -9.39 -2.49 7.87
C ASP A 241 -9.77 -1.15 8.49
N THR A 242 -9.10 -0.79 9.57
CA THR A 242 -9.25 0.50 10.25
C THR A 242 -7.93 1.01 10.80
N CYS A 243 -7.87 2.29 11.17
CA CYS A 243 -6.80 2.85 11.99
C CYS A 243 -7.37 3.42 13.29
N LEU A 244 -6.51 3.61 14.29
CA LEU A 244 -6.80 4.50 15.41
C LEU A 244 -6.97 5.95 14.92
N ALA A 245 -7.89 6.70 15.52
CA ALA A 245 -8.30 8.03 15.05
C ALA A 245 -7.14 8.99 14.73
N PRO A 246 -6.05 9.09 15.52
CA PRO A 246 -4.95 10.02 15.23
C PRO A 246 -4.19 9.70 13.92
N PHE A 247 -4.29 8.45 13.46
CA PHE A 247 -3.63 7.95 12.25
C PHE A 247 -4.66 7.54 11.18
N ALA A 248 -5.93 7.92 11.36
CA ALA A 248 -7.05 7.62 10.47
C ALA A 248 -7.43 8.83 9.60
N LEU A 249 -8.44 8.62 8.74
CA LEU A 249 -9.05 9.60 7.85
C LEU A 249 -8.05 10.19 6.84
N ARG A 250 -8.43 11.26 6.16
CA ARG A 250 -7.67 11.82 5.03
C ARG A 250 -7.33 10.76 3.99
N THR A 251 -6.06 10.58 3.66
CA THR A 251 -5.57 9.54 2.77
C THR A 251 -5.42 8.18 3.46
N SER A 252 -5.59 8.09 4.78
CA SER A 252 -5.52 6.85 5.58
C SER A 252 -6.85 6.08 5.51
N HIS A 253 -7.19 5.31 6.54
CA HIS A 253 -8.36 4.44 6.65
C HIS A 253 -9.41 5.03 7.60
N PRO A 254 -10.66 4.52 7.60
CA PRO A 254 -11.65 4.87 8.62
C PRO A 254 -11.10 4.69 10.04
N ALA A 255 -11.51 5.60 10.93
CA ALA A 255 -11.25 5.48 12.36
C ALA A 255 -12.09 4.33 12.95
N ILE A 256 -11.48 3.48 13.78
CA ILE A 256 -12.16 2.34 14.40
C ILE A 256 -13.21 2.77 15.42
N GLU A 257 -12.91 3.80 16.20
CA GLU A 257 -13.69 4.28 17.33
C GLU A 257 -15.16 4.59 16.95
N PRO A 258 -15.44 5.41 15.91
CA PRO A 258 -16.82 5.65 15.49
C PRO A 258 -17.50 4.41 14.88
N ILE A 259 -16.76 3.48 14.27
CA ILE A 259 -17.32 2.24 13.73
C ILE A 259 -17.82 1.33 14.86
N LEU A 260 -17.05 1.20 15.95
CA LEU A 260 -17.47 0.41 17.11
C LEU A 260 -18.77 0.94 17.72
N VAL A 261 -18.86 2.26 17.90
CA VAL A 261 -20.07 2.89 18.43
C VAL A 261 -21.25 2.74 17.47
N ALA A 262 -21.02 2.92 16.16
CA ALA A 262 -22.07 2.79 15.15
C ALA A 262 -22.63 1.37 15.03
N LEU A 263 -21.81 0.34 15.25
CA LEU A 263 -22.23 -1.06 15.24
C LEU A 263 -22.77 -1.53 16.60
N SER A 264 -22.66 -0.72 17.66
CA SER A 264 -23.14 -1.10 19.00
C SER A 264 -24.64 -1.42 18.99
N GLY A 265 -25.01 -2.50 19.69
CA GLY A 265 -26.39 -3.02 19.70
C GLY A 265 -26.82 -3.77 18.44
N THR A 266 -25.94 -3.89 17.44
CA THR A 266 -26.18 -4.73 16.26
C THR A 266 -25.61 -6.14 16.45
N PRO A 267 -26.13 -7.17 15.75
CA PRO A 267 -25.54 -8.52 15.77
C PRO A 267 -24.09 -8.59 15.29
N ARG A 268 -23.63 -7.57 14.54
CA ARG A 268 -22.29 -7.51 13.94
C ARG A 268 -21.28 -6.74 14.80
N ALA A 269 -21.67 -6.23 15.98
CA ALA A 269 -20.84 -5.44 16.86
C ALA A 269 -19.55 -6.17 17.27
N PRO A 270 -18.34 -5.63 16.98
CA PRO A 270 -17.09 -6.16 17.53
C PRO A 270 -17.05 -6.03 19.05
N GLN A 271 -16.47 -7.02 19.72
CA GLN A 271 -16.27 -7.01 21.18
C GLN A 271 -14.90 -6.42 21.50
N MET A 272 -14.79 -5.10 21.53
CA MET A 272 -13.54 -4.35 21.76
C MET A 272 -13.74 -3.24 22.81
N ASP A 273 -12.71 -2.97 23.60
CA ASP A 273 -12.75 -1.89 24.61
C ASP A 273 -12.45 -0.52 23.96
N LEU A 274 -13.50 0.28 23.79
CA LEU A 274 -13.39 1.64 23.26
C LEU A 274 -12.50 2.55 24.13
N LYS A 275 -12.51 2.37 25.46
CA LYS A 275 -11.69 3.20 26.35
C LYS A 275 -10.21 2.90 26.16
N LEU A 276 -9.85 1.62 26.02
CA LEU A 276 -8.50 1.20 25.70
C LEU A 276 -8.02 1.83 24.38
N LEU A 277 -8.84 1.80 23.34
CA LEU A 277 -8.52 2.42 22.04
C LEU A 277 -8.27 3.93 22.15
N ILE A 278 -9.12 4.65 22.88
CA ILE A 278 -8.97 6.09 23.13
C ILE A 278 -7.65 6.38 23.85
N GLU A 279 -7.34 5.64 24.91
CA GLU A 279 -6.10 5.84 25.68
C GLU A 279 -4.83 5.50 24.86
N ILE A 280 -4.89 4.58 23.90
CA ILE A 280 -3.80 4.35 22.94
C ILE A 280 -3.71 5.53 21.97
N GLY A 281 -4.85 6.01 21.45
CA GLY A 281 -4.93 7.20 20.61
C GLY A 281 -4.31 8.44 21.28
N GLU A 282 -4.58 8.65 22.56
CA GLU A 282 -3.96 9.74 23.33
C GLU A 282 -2.43 9.66 23.39
N HIS A 283 -1.86 8.45 23.38
CA HIS A 283 -0.40 8.30 23.26
C HIS A 283 0.09 8.72 21.86
N LEU A 284 -0.62 8.31 20.81
CA LEU A 284 -0.29 8.69 19.43
C LEU A 284 -0.36 10.21 19.23
N GLU A 285 -1.34 10.89 19.83
CA GLU A 285 -1.43 12.36 19.83
C GLU A 285 -0.22 13.01 20.54
N LYS A 286 0.27 12.42 21.63
CA LYS A 286 1.46 12.93 22.34
C LYS A 286 2.73 12.90 21.48
N ILE A 287 2.88 11.89 20.62
CA ILE A 287 4.05 11.77 19.72
C ILE A 287 3.85 12.46 18.36
N ALA A 288 2.62 12.87 18.02
CA ALA A 288 2.29 13.52 16.75
C ALA A 288 3.19 14.73 16.39
N PRO A 289 3.67 15.57 17.33
CA PRO A 289 4.61 16.65 17.01
C PRO A 289 5.90 16.19 16.31
N LYS A 290 6.38 14.96 16.56
CA LYS A 290 7.53 14.38 15.85
C LYS A 290 7.31 14.23 14.35
N TYR A 291 6.05 14.15 13.92
CA TYR A 291 5.65 13.88 12.55
C TYR A 291 5.05 15.10 11.83
N ARG A 292 5.02 16.27 12.49
CA ARG A 292 4.36 17.50 12.00
C ARG A 292 4.82 17.98 10.63
N ASP A 293 6.09 17.74 10.28
CA ASP A 293 6.68 18.15 9.00
C ASP A 293 6.23 17.27 7.83
N PHE A 294 5.70 16.09 8.12
CA PHE A 294 5.18 15.16 7.11
C PHE A 294 3.67 15.30 6.91
N MET A 295 2.97 16.06 7.76
CA MET A 295 1.55 16.30 7.63
C MET A 295 1.24 17.30 6.51
N GLY A 296 0.07 17.15 5.87
CA GLY A 296 -0.43 18.17 4.95
C GLY A 296 -0.79 19.47 5.69
N GLN A 297 -0.01 20.54 5.49
CA GLN A 297 -0.15 21.81 6.23
C GLN A 297 -1.01 22.88 5.53
N HIS A 298 -1.38 22.69 4.26
CA HIS A 298 -1.89 23.78 3.41
C HIS A 298 -3.33 23.61 2.92
N THR A 299 -4.02 22.54 3.31
CA THR A 299 -5.40 22.25 2.87
C THR A 299 -6.33 22.09 4.07
N MET A 300 -7.38 22.91 4.16
CA MET A 300 -8.41 22.78 5.19
C MET A 300 -9.23 21.50 5.02
N SER A 301 -9.53 21.11 3.78
CA SER A 301 -10.24 19.87 3.51
C SER A 301 -9.42 18.68 4.02
N VAL A 302 -10.08 17.80 4.78
CA VAL A 302 -9.50 16.53 5.20
C VAL A 302 -9.59 15.48 4.11
N ILE A 303 -10.50 15.63 3.14
CA ILE A 303 -10.67 14.73 1.99
C ILE A 303 -10.20 15.39 0.69
N ASP A 304 -9.94 14.57 -0.33
CA ASP A 304 -9.72 15.01 -1.70
C ASP A 304 -11.00 14.75 -2.52
N THR A 305 -11.77 15.81 -2.78
CA THR A 305 -12.98 15.71 -3.61
C THR A 305 -12.67 15.55 -5.10
N GLY A 306 -11.46 15.88 -5.54
CA GLY A 306 -11.02 15.68 -6.92
C GLY A 306 -11.01 14.20 -7.30
N VAL A 307 -10.65 13.32 -6.36
CA VAL A 307 -10.61 11.86 -6.56
C VAL A 307 -11.96 11.30 -7.03
N LEU A 308 -13.07 11.93 -6.64
CA LEU A 308 -14.43 11.55 -7.05
C LEU A 308 -14.70 11.81 -8.55
N VAL A 309 -13.92 12.70 -9.16
CA VAL A 309 -14.05 13.09 -10.58
C VAL A 309 -13.00 12.40 -11.43
N HIS A 310 -11.73 12.55 -11.08
CA HIS A 310 -10.62 12.10 -11.94
C HIS A 310 -10.11 10.69 -11.59
N GLN A 311 -10.47 10.12 -10.43
CA GLN A 311 -10.08 8.76 -10.00
C GLN A 311 -8.55 8.52 -9.97
N VAL A 312 -7.78 9.60 -9.77
CA VAL A 312 -6.32 9.59 -9.74
C VAL A 312 -5.92 9.58 -8.26
N PRO A 313 -5.14 8.61 -7.78
CA PRO A 313 -4.71 8.59 -6.38
C PRO A 313 -3.94 9.85 -5.98
N GLY A 314 -4.13 10.35 -4.75
CA GLY A 314 -3.53 11.62 -4.30
C GLY A 314 -2.00 11.68 -4.43
N GLY A 315 -1.29 10.60 -4.06
CA GLY A 315 0.17 10.53 -4.21
C GLY A 315 0.67 10.59 -5.66
N MET A 316 -0.17 10.19 -6.62
CA MET A 316 0.11 10.36 -8.04
C MET A 316 -0.02 11.84 -8.45
N ILE A 317 -1.07 12.54 -7.97
CA ILE A 317 -1.30 13.97 -8.27
C ILE A 317 -0.12 14.84 -7.85
N SER A 318 0.38 14.69 -6.61
CA SER A 318 1.51 15.48 -6.13
C SER A 318 2.74 15.31 -7.03
N ASN A 319 2.99 14.09 -7.52
CA ASN A 319 4.10 13.84 -8.46
C ASN A 319 3.86 14.50 -9.82
N LEU A 320 2.65 14.36 -10.40
CA LEU A 320 2.27 15.00 -11.67
C LEU A 320 2.48 16.52 -11.61
N VAL A 321 2.02 17.15 -10.51
CA VAL A 321 2.18 18.59 -10.27
C VAL A 321 3.65 18.98 -10.20
N ASN A 322 4.48 18.21 -9.50
CA ASN A 322 5.91 18.50 -9.40
C ASN A 322 6.62 18.37 -10.75
N GLN A 323 6.30 17.37 -11.55
CA GLN A 323 6.86 17.21 -12.90
C GLN A 323 6.48 18.38 -13.82
N LEU A 324 5.21 18.79 -13.80
CA LEU A 324 4.76 19.95 -14.58
C LEU A 324 5.41 21.25 -14.10
N LYS A 325 5.61 21.43 -12.79
CA LYS A 325 6.36 22.59 -12.26
C LYS A 325 7.79 22.61 -12.76
N GLN A 326 8.50 21.48 -12.71
CA GLN A 326 9.87 21.36 -13.23
C GLN A 326 9.94 21.64 -14.73
N ALA A 327 8.89 21.30 -15.48
CA ALA A 327 8.77 21.60 -16.90
C ALA A 327 8.20 23.01 -17.20
N ASN A 328 7.97 23.86 -16.20
CA ASN A 328 7.30 25.16 -16.34
C ASN A 328 5.94 25.09 -17.07
N ALA A 329 5.22 23.97 -16.92
CA ALA A 329 4.01 23.63 -17.66
C ALA A 329 2.80 23.38 -16.74
N LEU A 330 2.80 23.91 -15.50
CA LEU A 330 1.73 23.67 -14.53
C LEU A 330 0.33 24.08 -15.04
N HIS A 331 0.26 25.10 -15.91
CA HIS A 331 -0.97 25.54 -16.56
C HIS A 331 -1.64 24.46 -17.43
N ARG A 332 -0.92 23.39 -17.78
CA ARG A 332 -1.39 22.26 -18.60
C ARG A 332 -1.92 21.09 -17.79
N ILE A 333 -2.07 21.21 -16.46
CA ILE A 333 -2.54 20.13 -15.59
C ILE A 333 -3.90 19.54 -16.03
N ASN A 334 -4.81 20.38 -16.54
CA ASN A 334 -6.11 19.91 -17.03
C ASN A 334 -5.99 19.03 -18.27
N GLU A 335 -5.02 19.29 -19.15
CA GLU A 335 -4.71 18.40 -20.29
C GLU A 335 -4.22 17.04 -19.78
N VAL A 336 -3.40 17.02 -18.73
CA VAL A 336 -2.92 15.78 -18.10
C VAL A 336 -4.08 14.98 -17.51
N TYR A 337 -5.03 15.62 -16.82
CA TYR A 337 -6.21 14.92 -16.30
C TYR A 337 -7.06 14.29 -17.40
N GLN A 338 -7.14 14.90 -18.58
CA GLN A 338 -7.83 14.32 -19.73
C GLN A 338 -7.02 13.22 -20.43
N GLU A 339 -5.69 13.28 -20.31
CA GLU A 339 -4.76 12.34 -20.94
C GLU A 339 -4.58 11.04 -20.12
N VAL A 340 -4.70 11.10 -18.80
CA VAL A 340 -4.55 9.93 -17.91
C VAL A 340 -5.53 8.80 -18.27
N PRO A 341 -6.86 9.01 -18.40
CA PRO A 341 -7.77 7.93 -18.78
C PRO A 341 -7.47 7.31 -20.15
N LYS A 342 -7.01 8.13 -21.10
CA LYS A 342 -6.64 7.66 -22.44
C LYS A 342 -5.38 6.81 -22.40
N THR A 343 -4.33 7.30 -21.74
CA THR A 343 -3.06 6.58 -21.55
C THR A 343 -3.29 5.27 -20.79
N ARG A 344 -4.16 5.30 -19.78
CA ARG A 344 -4.56 4.11 -19.02
C ARG A 344 -5.23 3.07 -19.92
N LYS A 345 -6.15 3.49 -20.79
CA LYS A 345 -6.83 2.60 -21.73
C LYS A 345 -5.85 1.96 -22.72
N ASP A 346 -4.99 2.77 -23.34
CA ASP A 346 -3.96 2.30 -24.26
C ASP A 346 -3.04 1.23 -23.64
N LEU A 347 -2.70 1.42 -22.36
CA LEU A 347 -1.79 0.53 -21.63
C LEU A 347 -2.51 -0.68 -20.98
N GLY A 348 -3.69 -1.06 -21.47
CA GLY A 348 -4.38 -2.27 -21.04
C GLY A 348 -5.24 -2.10 -19.78
N MET A 349 -5.60 -0.86 -19.43
CA MET A 349 -6.46 -0.50 -18.30
C MET A 349 -5.98 -0.98 -16.92
N PRO A 350 -4.70 -0.80 -16.52
CA PRO A 350 -4.21 -1.24 -15.22
C PRO A 350 -4.95 -0.52 -14.07
N PRO A 351 -5.22 -1.18 -12.93
CA PRO A 351 -5.49 -0.47 -11.67
C PRO A 351 -4.38 0.55 -11.39
N LEU A 352 -4.73 1.74 -10.89
CA LEU A 352 -3.76 2.78 -10.56
C LEU A 352 -3.24 2.59 -9.14
N VAL A 353 -2.37 1.58 -8.95
CA VAL A 353 -1.68 1.27 -7.69
C VAL A 353 -0.17 1.26 -7.94
N THR A 354 0.67 1.20 -6.90
CA THR A 354 2.13 1.12 -7.14
C THR A 354 2.49 -0.22 -7.80
N PRO A 355 3.29 -0.25 -8.87
CA PRO A 355 3.94 0.89 -9.56
C PRO A 355 3.16 1.48 -10.74
N THR A 356 2.09 0.84 -11.21
CA THR A 356 1.33 1.20 -12.41
C THR A 356 0.76 2.63 -12.41
N SER A 357 0.37 3.17 -11.24
CA SER A 357 -0.08 4.57 -11.12
C SER A 357 0.98 5.56 -11.59
N GLN A 358 2.24 5.35 -11.21
CA GLN A 358 3.34 6.21 -11.63
C GLN A 358 3.65 6.02 -13.12
N ILE A 359 3.64 4.78 -13.61
CA ILE A 359 3.89 4.47 -15.03
C ILE A 359 2.88 5.21 -15.92
N VAL A 360 1.59 5.08 -15.62
CA VAL A 360 0.52 5.75 -16.39
C VAL A 360 0.59 7.27 -16.23
N GLY A 361 0.82 7.75 -15.01
CA GLY A 361 0.86 9.18 -14.72
C GLY A 361 1.98 9.92 -15.43
N VAL A 362 3.21 9.42 -15.31
CA VAL A 362 4.38 10.00 -15.97
C VAL A 362 4.20 9.96 -17.49
N GLN A 363 3.72 8.84 -18.04
CA GLN A 363 3.49 8.75 -19.48
C GLN A 363 2.42 9.75 -19.96
N ALA A 364 1.37 10.01 -19.18
CA ALA A 364 0.38 11.03 -19.50
C ALA A 364 0.99 12.44 -19.52
N VAL A 365 1.87 12.78 -18.57
CA VAL A 365 2.61 14.05 -18.60
C VAL A 365 3.48 14.16 -19.84
N LEU A 366 4.24 13.11 -20.18
CA LEU A 366 5.08 13.09 -21.38
C LEU A 366 4.25 13.21 -22.67
N ASN A 367 3.09 12.56 -22.73
CA ASN A 367 2.17 12.66 -23.86
C ASN A 367 1.66 14.10 -24.06
N VAL A 368 1.34 14.81 -22.98
CA VAL A 368 0.92 16.21 -23.03
C VAL A 368 2.08 17.11 -23.44
N LEU A 369 3.26 16.96 -22.82
CA LEU A 369 4.40 17.83 -23.07
C LEU A 369 4.99 17.68 -24.48
N PHE A 370 5.08 16.46 -24.98
CA PHE A 370 5.88 16.15 -26.16
C PHE A 370 5.09 15.47 -27.29
N GLY A 371 3.83 15.11 -27.04
CA GLY A 371 2.96 14.35 -27.93
C GLY A 371 2.94 12.85 -27.61
N ARG A 372 1.81 12.19 -27.91
CA ARG A 372 1.55 10.79 -27.50
C ARG A 372 2.64 9.82 -27.93
N TYR A 373 3.25 9.17 -26.94
CA TYR A 373 4.31 8.16 -27.10
C TYR A 373 5.48 8.60 -27.98
N LYS A 374 5.80 9.90 -28.05
CA LYS A 374 7.04 10.39 -28.67
C LYS A 374 8.24 10.23 -27.74
N MET A 375 8.01 10.39 -26.44
CA MET A 375 8.95 10.01 -25.39
C MET A 375 8.28 8.98 -24.49
N VAL A 376 8.97 7.88 -24.24
CA VAL A 376 8.46 6.72 -23.52
C VAL A 376 9.51 6.24 -22.53
N THR A 377 9.12 6.08 -21.27
CA THR A 377 10.04 5.63 -20.21
C THR A 377 10.33 4.13 -20.32
N ASN A 378 11.38 3.66 -19.65
CA ASN A 378 11.68 2.24 -19.62
C ASN A 378 10.59 1.43 -18.92
N GLU A 379 9.95 1.98 -17.90
CA GLU A 379 8.89 1.32 -17.14
C GLU A 379 7.65 1.08 -18.01
N VAL A 380 7.32 2.02 -18.91
CA VAL A 380 6.24 1.82 -19.90
C VAL A 380 6.64 0.73 -20.90
N LYS A 381 7.89 0.70 -21.35
CA LYS A 381 8.39 -0.38 -22.22
C LYS A 381 8.34 -1.73 -21.53
N ASP A 382 8.72 -1.79 -20.26
CA ASP A 382 8.67 -3.01 -19.44
C ASP A 382 7.23 -3.49 -19.23
N LEU A 383 6.28 -2.58 -18.99
CA LEU A 383 4.85 -2.92 -18.91
C LEU A 383 4.34 -3.47 -20.24
N VAL A 384 4.60 -2.77 -21.34
CA VAL A 384 4.14 -3.15 -22.67
C VAL A 384 4.78 -4.45 -23.17
N TYR A 385 6.02 -4.71 -22.75
CA TYR A 385 6.72 -5.96 -23.02
C TYR A 385 6.19 -7.13 -22.18
N GLY A 386 5.53 -6.85 -21.04
CA GLY A 386 4.91 -7.85 -20.17
C GLY A 386 5.66 -8.14 -18.85
N LEU A 387 6.72 -7.41 -18.52
CA LEU A 387 7.53 -7.65 -17.31
C LEU A 387 6.83 -7.29 -16.00
N TYR A 388 5.68 -6.63 -16.05
CA TYR A 388 4.81 -6.44 -14.88
C TYR A 388 3.67 -7.46 -14.81
N GLY A 389 3.45 -8.27 -15.84
CA GLY A 389 2.34 -9.22 -15.94
C GLY A 389 1.35 -8.85 -17.05
N LYS A 390 0.24 -9.59 -17.11
CA LYS A 390 -0.86 -9.39 -18.06
C LYS A 390 -1.81 -8.31 -17.55
N THR A 391 -2.09 -7.35 -18.40
CA THR A 391 -3.02 -6.26 -18.13
C THR A 391 -4.48 -6.75 -18.14
N PRO A 392 -5.42 -6.07 -17.44
CA PRO A 392 -6.83 -6.46 -17.40
C PRO A 392 -7.49 -6.64 -18.77
N ILE A 393 -7.14 -5.78 -19.73
CA ILE A 393 -7.48 -5.93 -21.15
C ILE A 393 -6.20 -5.87 -22.01
N PRO A 394 -6.22 -6.35 -23.26
CA PRO A 394 -5.08 -6.20 -24.16
C PRO A 394 -4.63 -4.74 -24.29
N ILE A 395 -3.32 -4.54 -24.34
CA ILE A 395 -2.69 -3.26 -24.67
C ILE A 395 -3.04 -2.91 -26.12
N ASP A 396 -3.23 -1.63 -26.42
CA ASP A 396 -3.50 -1.16 -27.77
C ASP A 396 -2.38 -1.62 -28.73
N PRO A 397 -2.69 -2.34 -29.83
CA PRO A 397 -1.67 -2.91 -30.70
C PRO A 397 -0.75 -1.88 -31.37
N GLU A 398 -1.28 -0.71 -31.75
CA GLU A 398 -0.48 0.35 -32.38
C GLU A 398 0.47 0.99 -31.36
N VAL A 399 -0.02 1.22 -30.14
CA VAL A 399 0.81 1.69 -29.03
C VAL A 399 1.87 0.66 -28.67
N GLN A 400 1.52 -0.63 -28.60
CA GLN A 400 2.47 -1.70 -28.27
C GLN A 400 3.61 -1.76 -29.30
N GLN A 401 3.29 -1.77 -30.59
CA GLN A 401 4.30 -1.76 -31.66
C GLN A 401 5.19 -0.51 -31.58
N LYS A 402 4.60 0.67 -31.38
CA LYS A 402 5.33 1.93 -31.31
C LYS A 402 6.26 2.00 -30.09
N VAL A 403 5.79 1.58 -28.93
CA VAL A 403 6.54 1.61 -27.66
C VAL A 403 7.71 0.64 -27.67
N LEU A 404 7.53 -0.55 -28.24
CA LEU A 404 8.54 -1.60 -28.25
C LEU A 404 9.57 -1.48 -29.37
N LYS A 405 9.36 -0.58 -30.34
CA LYS A 405 10.31 -0.34 -31.43
C LYS A 405 11.71 -0.01 -30.89
N GLY A 406 12.70 -0.81 -31.28
CA GLY A 406 14.09 -0.69 -30.82
C GLY A 406 14.29 -0.95 -29.33
N TYR A 407 13.36 -1.63 -28.65
CA TYR A 407 13.51 -1.95 -27.24
C TYR A 407 14.59 -3.03 -27.02
N LYS A 408 15.48 -2.80 -26.04
CA LYS A 408 16.65 -3.64 -25.78
C LYS A 408 16.35 -5.11 -25.45
N ARG A 409 15.12 -5.42 -25.02
CA ARG A 409 14.66 -6.79 -24.72
C ARG A 409 13.93 -7.46 -25.90
N GLY A 410 13.78 -6.73 -27.01
CA GLY A 410 13.05 -7.19 -28.20
C GLY A 410 11.71 -6.49 -28.36
N GLU A 411 11.15 -6.61 -29.57
CA GLU A 411 9.90 -5.97 -29.96
C GLU A 411 8.66 -6.88 -29.78
N THR A 412 8.89 -8.17 -29.47
CA THR A 412 7.84 -9.15 -29.21
C THR A 412 7.60 -9.26 -27.70
N PRO A 413 6.38 -8.95 -27.20
CA PRO A 413 6.04 -9.11 -25.79
C PRO A 413 6.13 -10.56 -25.32
N ILE A 414 6.37 -10.76 -24.02
CA ILE A 414 6.32 -12.09 -23.40
C ILE A 414 4.88 -12.54 -23.17
N THR A 415 4.67 -13.86 -23.12
CA THR A 415 3.35 -14.47 -22.91
C THR A 415 3.22 -15.20 -21.57
N GLY A 416 4.34 -15.61 -20.98
CA GLY A 416 4.41 -16.31 -19.68
C GLY A 416 4.30 -15.38 -18.47
N ARG A 417 4.65 -15.92 -17.29
CA ARG A 417 4.80 -15.12 -16.06
C ARG A 417 6.09 -14.32 -16.15
N ALA A 418 6.05 -13.06 -15.70
CA ALA A 418 7.19 -12.15 -15.87
C ALA A 418 8.51 -12.67 -15.27
N ALA A 419 8.45 -13.35 -14.12
CA ALA A 419 9.62 -13.91 -13.46
C ALA A 419 10.23 -15.12 -14.18
N ASP A 420 9.50 -15.82 -15.06
CA ASP A 420 10.08 -16.92 -15.85
C ASP A 420 11.13 -16.42 -16.87
N TYR A 421 11.17 -15.11 -17.11
CA TYR A 421 12.13 -14.44 -17.99
C TYR A 421 13.22 -13.69 -17.22
N LEU A 422 13.34 -13.93 -15.90
CA LEU A 422 14.38 -13.36 -15.04
C LEU A 422 15.36 -14.45 -14.62
N GLU A 423 16.65 -14.17 -14.80
CA GLU A 423 17.72 -15.02 -14.28
C GLU A 423 17.80 -14.90 -12.75
N PRO A 424 18.20 -15.97 -12.03
CA PRO A 424 18.48 -15.91 -10.60
C PRO A 424 19.43 -14.76 -10.23
N GLU A 425 19.16 -14.10 -9.10
CA GLU A 425 19.79 -12.85 -8.72
C GLU A 425 20.72 -12.98 -7.51
N LEU A 426 20.41 -13.88 -6.56
CA LEU A 426 21.03 -13.89 -5.23
C LEU A 426 22.55 -14.12 -5.25
N ASP A 427 23.06 -14.99 -6.12
CA ASP A 427 24.50 -15.27 -6.20
C ASP A 427 25.30 -14.04 -6.64
N LYS A 428 24.77 -13.30 -7.62
CA LYS A 428 25.40 -12.06 -8.11
C LYS A 428 25.38 -10.98 -7.02
N VAL A 429 24.27 -10.87 -6.29
CA VAL A 429 24.18 -9.92 -5.17
C VAL A 429 25.16 -10.32 -4.07
N ARG A 430 25.23 -11.60 -3.70
CA ARG A 430 26.12 -12.13 -2.66
C ARG A 430 27.59 -11.82 -2.93
N GLU A 431 28.05 -12.00 -4.16
CA GLU A 431 29.40 -11.63 -4.55
C GLU A 431 29.63 -10.10 -4.50
N LYS A 432 28.63 -9.30 -4.93
CA LYS A 432 28.72 -7.84 -4.91
C LYS A 432 28.85 -7.27 -3.49
N VAL A 433 28.11 -7.84 -2.52
CA VAL A 433 28.08 -7.36 -1.12
C VAL A 433 28.93 -8.20 -0.18
N LYS A 434 29.87 -8.97 -0.73
CA LYS A 434 30.79 -9.83 0.02
C LYS A 434 31.60 -9.00 1.02
N GLY A 435 31.57 -9.42 2.28
CA GLY A 435 32.23 -8.70 3.38
C GLY A 435 31.41 -7.53 3.96
N LEU A 436 30.27 -7.17 3.35
CA LEU A 436 29.32 -6.21 3.90
C LEU A 436 28.08 -6.90 4.49
N ALA A 437 27.39 -7.73 3.71
CA ALA A 437 26.25 -8.50 4.19
C ALA A 437 26.73 -9.67 5.07
N LYS A 438 26.15 -9.81 6.27
CA LYS A 438 26.54 -10.84 7.25
C LYS A 438 25.60 -12.04 7.26
N ASP A 439 24.38 -11.87 6.77
CA ASP A 439 23.35 -12.90 6.71
C ASP A 439 22.41 -12.69 5.51
N ASP A 440 21.41 -13.56 5.39
CA ASP A 440 20.40 -13.49 4.34
C ASP A 440 19.48 -12.25 4.47
N TYR A 441 19.35 -11.67 5.67
CA TYR A 441 18.52 -10.47 5.87
C TYR A 441 19.20 -9.26 5.24
N ASP A 442 20.49 -9.10 5.50
CA ASP A 442 21.32 -8.10 4.83
C ASP A 442 21.35 -8.31 3.31
N LEU A 443 21.51 -9.57 2.87
CA LEU A 443 21.50 -9.94 1.46
C LEU A 443 20.19 -9.50 0.78
N LEU A 444 19.04 -9.73 1.42
CA LEU A 444 17.74 -9.30 0.90
C LEU A 444 17.60 -7.79 0.85
N ILE A 445 18.07 -7.05 1.86
CA ILE A 445 18.07 -5.58 1.85
C ILE A 445 18.84 -5.07 0.63
N CYS A 446 20.04 -5.61 0.38
CA CYS A 446 20.85 -5.26 -0.79
C CYS A 446 20.29 -5.79 -2.12
N SER A 447 19.60 -6.93 -2.14
CA SER A 447 18.99 -7.48 -3.34
C SER A 447 17.82 -6.61 -3.82
N LEU A 448 16.98 -6.19 -2.88
CA LEU A 448 15.79 -5.38 -3.15
C LEU A 448 16.15 -3.90 -3.37
N TYR A 449 17.17 -3.43 -2.66
CA TYR A 449 17.60 -2.03 -2.64
C TYR A 449 19.13 -1.92 -2.70
N PRO A 450 19.77 -2.16 -3.86
CA PRO A 450 21.24 -2.22 -3.93
C PRO A 450 21.94 -0.99 -3.38
N THR A 451 21.55 0.20 -3.84
CA THR A 451 22.22 1.45 -3.44
C THR A 451 21.95 1.85 -1.99
N THR A 452 20.67 1.88 -1.60
CA THR A 452 20.30 2.34 -0.25
C THR A 452 20.49 1.27 0.80
N GLY A 453 20.38 0.00 0.43
CA GLY A 453 20.68 -1.15 1.27
C GLY A 453 22.15 -1.22 1.63
N GLU A 454 23.07 -1.17 0.64
CA GLU A 454 24.52 -1.13 0.92
C GLU A 454 24.88 0.04 1.85
N ARG A 455 24.33 1.23 1.57
CA ARG A 455 24.53 2.41 2.42
C ARG A 455 24.02 2.18 3.85
N PHE A 456 22.83 1.61 4.01
CA PHE A 456 22.28 1.28 5.31
C PHE A 456 23.14 0.27 6.07
N LEU A 457 23.63 -0.79 5.41
CA LEU A 457 24.50 -1.78 6.07
C LEU A 457 25.79 -1.16 6.61
N LYS A 458 26.34 -0.17 5.90
CA LYS A 458 27.50 0.58 6.41
C LYS A 458 27.17 1.37 7.68
N TRP A 459 25.98 1.98 7.77
CA TRP A 459 25.51 2.63 8.99
C TRP A 459 25.28 1.60 10.12
N LYS A 460 24.57 0.51 9.82
CA LYS A 460 24.26 -0.59 10.75
C LYS A 460 25.51 -1.19 11.39
N TYR A 461 26.61 -1.31 10.63
CA TYR A 461 27.86 -1.88 11.10
C TYR A 461 28.94 -0.85 11.47
N GLY A 462 28.60 0.43 11.54
CA GLY A 462 29.53 1.49 11.96
C GLY A 462 30.71 1.70 11.01
N LEU A 463 30.58 1.28 9.74
CA LEU A 463 31.59 1.50 8.71
C LEU A 463 31.56 2.94 8.17
N GLU A 464 30.39 3.59 8.25
CA GLU A 464 30.20 5.01 7.94
C GLU A 464 29.36 5.66 9.05
N PRO A 465 29.60 6.94 9.38
CA PRO A 465 28.77 7.66 10.36
C PRO A 465 27.34 7.81 9.84
N MET A 466 26.37 7.63 10.74
CA MET A 466 24.97 7.85 10.43
C MET A 466 24.68 9.36 10.29
N PRO A 467 24.10 9.82 9.16
CA PRO A 467 23.73 11.22 8.98
C PRO A 467 22.72 11.70 10.03
N ASP A 468 22.78 12.97 10.43
CA ASP A 468 21.85 13.52 11.43
C ASP A 468 20.39 13.50 10.97
N GLU A 469 20.16 13.64 9.67
CA GLU A 469 18.82 13.64 9.05
C GLU A 469 18.05 12.33 9.24
N VAL A 470 18.76 11.21 9.44
CA VAL A 470 18.15 9.88 9.63
C VAL A 470 18.15 9.44 11.08
N LYS A 471 18.64 10.28 12.02
CA LYS A 471 18.58 10.00 13.45
C LYS A 471 17.17 10.27 14.01
N PRO A 472 16.75 9.58 15.08
CA PRO A 472 15.51 9.91 15.77
C PRO A 472 15.57 11.30 16.38
N LYS A 473 14.42 11.97 16.45
CA LYS A 473 14.25 13.24 17.15
C LYS A 473 13.41 13.01 18.41
N THR A 474 13.90 13.52 19.52
CA THR A 474 13.18 13.55 20.81
C THR A 474 12.09 14.64 20.79
N LEU A 475 11.11 14.51 21.68
CA LEU A 475 10.09 15.56 21.84
C LEU A 475 10.68 16.89 22.32
N GLU A 476 11.76 16.85 23.12
CA GLU A 476 12.45 18.05 23.59
C GLU A 476 13.11 18.82 22.44
N GLU A 477 13.77 18.11 21.53
CA GLU A 477 14.34 18.71 20.31
C GLU A 477 13.25 19.33 19.44
N ILE A 478 12.12 18.64 19.25
CA ILE A 478 10.96 19.18 18.52
C ILE A 478 10.43 20.46 19.17
N GLN A 479 10.27 20.48 20.49
CA GLN A 479 9.80 21.66 21.21
C GLN A 479 10.78 22.82 21.07
N GLN A 480 12.07 22.55 21.08
CA GLN A 480 13.09 23.57 20.89
C GLN A 480 13.06 24.14 19.46
N GLU A 481 12.92 23.30 18.44
CA GLU A 481 12.72 23.72 17.05
C GLU A 481 11.49 24.63 16.91
N ASP A 482 10.36 24.26 17.52
CA ASP A 482 9.12 25.02 17.46
C ASP A 482 9.25 26.39 18.15
N LYS A 483 9.93 26.46 19.30
CA LYS A 483 10.24 27.73 19.97
C LYS A 483 11.06 28.64 19.06
N VAL A 484 12.12 28.12 18.46
CA VAL A 484 12.98 28.88 17.54
C VAL A 484 12.18 29.36 16.33
N LEU A 485 11.36 28.50 15.71
CA LEU A 485 10.49 28.86 14.59
C LEU A 485 9.50 29.97 14.96
N GLN A 486 8.92 29.93 16.16
CA GLN A 486 8.03 30.98 16.66
C GLN A 486 8.76 32.30 16.88
N GLU A 487 9.97 32.28 17.44
CA GLU A 487 10.81 33.47 17.63
C GLU A 487 11.20 34.09 16.29
N VAL A 488 11.65 33.29 15.33
CA VAL A 488 11.96 33.75 13.97
C VAL A 488 10.74 34.40 13.33
N LYS A 489 9.56 33.77 13.39
CA LYS A 489 8.31 34.35 12.87
C LYS A 489 7.95 35.68 13.55
N LYS A 490 8.18 35.81 14.87
CA LYS A 490 7.96 37.06 15.61
C LYS A 490 8.94 38.16 15.16
N THR A 491 10.20 37.83 14.96
CA THR A 491 11.22 38.77 14.49
C THR A 491 10.92 39.27 13.07
N PHE A 492 10.56 38.38 12.15
CA PHE A 492 10.13 38.77 10.81
C PHE A 492 8.89 39.68 10.82
N ARG A 493 7.89 39.41 11.67
CA ARG A 493 6.70 40.27 11.84
C ARG A 493 7.00 41.64 12.46
N LYS A 494 8.14 41.82 13.11
CA LYS A 494 8.59 43.13 13.64
C LYS A 494 9.39 43.94 12.61
N LEU A 495 9.94 43.26 11.59
CA LEU A 495 10.74 43.86 10.52
C LEU A 495 9.91 44.19 9.27
N ALA A 496 8.77 43.52 9.09
CA ALA A 496 7.74 43.84 8.11
C ALA A 496 6.69 44.77 8.72
#